data_AF-A0A4W5JVV7-F1
#
_entry.id   AF-A0A4W5JVV7-F1
#
_cell.length_a   1.000
_cell.length_b   1.000
_cell.length_c   1.000
_cell.angle_alpha   90.00
_cell.angle_beta   90.00
_cell.angle_gamma   90.00
#
_symmetry.space_group_name_H-M   'P 1'
#
loop_
_entity.id
_entity.type
_entity.pdbx_description
1 polymer ?
#
loop_
_entity_poly.entity_id
_entity_poly.type
_entity_poly.pdbx_seq_one_letter_code
_entity_poly.pdbx_strand_id
1 'polypeptide(L)'
;RTNHTHYLTSVQGGGKDGEKKKKKAAAGDAGGRTELSPPPGYIEERLALYTKLKEEHDALMAERAEKDSKPIKVTLPDGKVVEAESWKTTPYQVAAGIR
;
A
#
# COMPACT_ATOMS: atom_id res chain seq x y z
N ARG A 1 11.91 22.81 -0.44
CA ARG A 1 12.04 21.33 -0.43
C ARG A 1 10.99 20.79 0.54
N THR A 2 9.79 20.51 0.04
CA THR A 2 8.61 20.17 0.85
C THR A 2 8.16 18.77 0.49
N ASN A 3 8.25 17.85 1.45
CA ASN A 3 7.78 16.48 1.26
C ASN A 3 6.25 16.46 1.42
N HIS A 4 5.52 16.03 0.39
CA HIS A 4 4.09 15.83 0.47
C HIS A 4 3.77 14.37 0.13
N THR A 5 3.71 13.56 1.18
CA THR A 5 3.37 12.13 1.09
C THR A 5 1.85 11.98 1.08
N HIS A 6 1.28 11.56 -0.05
CA HIS A 6 -0.10 11.10 -0.12
C HIS A 6 -0.15 9.71 -0.77
N TYR A 7 -0.17 8.68 0.07
CA TYR A 7 -0.66 7.36 -0.34
C TYR A 7 -2.19 7.37 -0.23
N LEU A 8 -2.86 6.99 -1.31
CA LEU A 8 -4.28 6.61 -1.28
C LEU A 8 -4.47 5.36 -2.14
N THR A 9 -4.61 4.23 -1.46
CA THR A 9 -5.14 2.99 -2.04
C THR A 9 -6.65 3.12 -2.17
N SER A 10 -7.21 2.88 -3.36
CA SER A 10 -8.64 2.61 -3.52
C SER A 10 -8.86 1.62 -4.66
N VAL A 11 -9.07 0.35 -4.32
CA VAL A 11 -9.64 -0.66 -5.22
C VAL A 11 -11.16 -0.53 -5.16
N GLN A 12 -11.83 -0.41 -6.31
CA GLN A 12 -13.29 -0.38 -6.38
C GLN A 12 -13.79 -1.32 -7.49
N GLY A 13 -14.41 -2.43 -7.09
CA GLY A 13 -15.23 -3.27 -7.98
C GLY A 13 -16.63 -2.67 -8.19
N GLY A 14 -17.29 -3.05 -9.29
CA GLY A 14 -18.53 -2.42 -9.76
C GLY A 14 -19.86 -3.02 -9.25
N GLY A 15 -20.97 -2.39 -9.65
CA GLY A 15 -22.37 -2.73 -9.33
C GLY A 15 -23.35 -1.76 -10.03
N LYS A 16 -24.62 -2.13 -10.21
CA LYS A 16 -25.54 -1.58 -11.24
C LYS A 16 -26.81 -0.86 -10.73
N ASP A 17 -27.28 0.10 -11.55
CA ASP A 17 -28.66 0.54 -11.90
C ASP A 17 -29.68 1.07 -10.82
N GLY A 18 -30.31 2.24 -11.07
CA GLY A 18 -31.53 2.73 -10.37
C GLY A 18 -31.78 4.26 -10.37
N GLU A 19 -33.04 4.75 -10.34
CA GLU A 19 -33.42 6.20 -10.48
C GLU A 19 -34.38 6.71 -9.36
N LYS A 20 -34.96 7.95 -9.29
CA LYS A 20 -35.14 9.08 -10.25
C LYS A 20 -35.55 10.43 -9.55
N LYS A 21 -34.90 11.58 -9.90
CA LYS A 21 -35.36 13.01 -9.66
C LYS A 21 -35.45 13.50 -8.17
N LYS A 22 -35.28 14.78 -7.77
CA LYS A 22 -35.12 16.13 -8.44
C LYS A 22 -34.70 17.27 -7.45
N LYS A 23 -33.65 18.07 -7.78
CA LYS A 23 -33.29 19.45 -7.28
C LYS A 23 -33.02 19.63 -5.75
N LYS A 24 -32.22 20.61 -5.24
CA LYS A 24 -31.44 21.75 -5.79
C LYS A 24 -30.34 22.16 -4.79
N ALA A 25 -29.09 22.36 -5.21
CA ALA A 25 -28.13 23.31 -4.61
C ALA A 25 -26.88 23.40 -5.51
N ALA A 26 -26.34 24.60 -5.71
CA ALA A 26 -25.09 24.81 -6.45
C ALA A 26 -24.31 25.96 -5.81
N ALA A 27 -23.10 25.67 -5.33
CA ALA A 27 -21.94 26.58 -5.20
C ALA A 27 -20.86 25.87 -4.36
N GLY A 28 -19.59 25.93 -4.79
CA GLY A 28 -18.45 25.73 -3.89
C GLY A 28 -17.67 24.41 -3.97
N ASP A 29 -17.55 23.77 -5.14
CA ASP A 29 -16.39 22.90 -5.35
C ASP A 29 -15.13 23.77 -5.43
N ALA A 30 -14.33 23.74 -4.37
CA ALA A 30 -13.11 24.54 -4.22
C ALA A 30 -12.04 23.72 -3.47
N GLY A 31 -11.85 22.47 -3.90
CA GLY A 31 -10.84 21.54 -3.42
C GLY A 31 -10.25 20.71 -4.55
N GLY A 32 -10.10 21.35 -5.72
CA GLY A 32 -9.85 20.71 -7.01
C GLY A 32 -8.69 19.73 -7.02
N ARG A 33 -9.01 18.45 -6.82
CA ARG A 33 -8.21 17.34 -7.35
C ARG A 33 -8.42 17.36 -8.86
N THR A 34 -7.66 18.20 -9.54
CA THR A 34 -7.56 18.12 -11.00
C THR A 34 -6.93 16.77 -11.33
N GLU A 35 -7.77 15.77 -11.54
CA GLU A 35 -7.41 14.59 -12.31
C GLU A 35 -7.05 15.10 -13.70
N LEU A 36 -5.76 15.40 -13.88
CA LEU A 36 -5.21 15.80 -15.16
C LEU A 36 -5.55 14.69 -16.14
N SER A 37 -6.37 15.00 -17.14
CA SER A 37 -6.78 14.08 -18.18
C SER A 37 -6.21 14.61 -19.50
N PRO A 38 -5.28 13.89 -20.14
CA PRO A 38 -4.69 12.62 -19.72
C PRO A 38 -3.76 12.76 -18.48
N PRO A 39 -3.55 11.66 -17.72
CA PRO A 39 -2.59 11.67 -16.62
C PRO A 39 -1.19 11.99 -17.12
N PRO A 40 -0.34 12.69 -16.34
CA PRO A 40 1.02 13.00 -16.77
C PRO A 40 1.84 11.71 -16.98
N GLY A 41 2.48 11.57 -18.15
CA GLY A 41 3.19 10.34 -18.55
C GLY A 41 4.26 9.87 -17.56
N TYR A 42 4.85 10.78 -16.77
CA TYR A 42 5.81 10.42 -15.71
C TYR A 42 5.22 9.51 -14.62
N ILE A 43 3.89 9.41 -14.49
CA ILE A 43 3.23 8.48 -13.56
C ILE A 43 3.46 7.04 -14.02
N GLU A 44 3.20 6.76 -15.30
CA GLU A 44 3.37 5.43 -15.90
C GLU A 44 4.85 5.01 -15.90
N GLU A 45 5.75 5.92 -16.29
CA GLU A 45 7.21 5.70 -16.24
C GLU A 45 7.69 5.32 -14.83
N ARG A 46 7.23 6.05 -13.80
CA ARG A 46 7.60 5.77 -12.40
C ARG A 46 7.01 4.47 -11.88
N LEU A 47 5.78 4.11 -12.30
CA LEU A 47 5.18 2.84 -11.95
C LEU A 47 5.91 1.66 -12.61
N ALA A 48 6.27 1.78 -13.89
CA ALA A 48 7.07 0.77 -14.59
C ALA A 48 8.44 0.54 -13.92
N LEU A 49 9.13 1.63 -13.57
CA LEU A 49 10.38 1.56 -12.80
C LEU A 49 10.17 0.94 -11.40
N TYR A 50 9.13 1.34 -10.68
CA TYR A 50 8.81 0.78 -9.36
C TYR A 50 8.55 -0.73 -9.44
N THR A 51 7.71 -1.18 -10.38
CA THR A 51 7.38 -2.61 -10.55
C THR A 51 8.63 -3.42 -10.82
N LYS A 52 9.48 -3.00 -11.77
CA LYS A 52 10.75 -3.69 -12.06
C LYS A 52 11.65 -3.79 -10.82
N LEU A 53 11.90 -2.67 -10.13
CA LEU A 53 12.75 -2.66 -8.94
C LEU A 53 12.14 -3.47 -7.78
N LYS A 54 10.80 -3.53 -7.69
CA LYS A 54 10.08 -4.32 -6.69
C LYS A 54 10.21 -5.82 -6.96
N GLU A 55 10.11 -6.25 -8.22
CA GLU A 55 10.33 -7.64 -8.64
C GLU A 55 11.77 -8.10 -8.36
N GLU A 56 12.77 -7.29 -8.72
CA GLU A 56 14.18 -7.55 -8.41
C GLU A 56 14.42 -7.66 -6.89
N HIS A 57 13.83 -6.76 -6.10
CA HIS A 57 13.91 -6.79 -4.65
C HIS A 57 13.23 -8.03 -4.05
N ASP A 58 12.05 -8.40 -4.54
CA ASP A 58 11.28 -9.53 -4.01
C ASP A 58 11.97 -10.86 -4.31
N ALA A 59 12.61 -11.00 -5.47
CA ALA A 59 13.47 -12.14 -5.78
C ALA A 59 14.65 -12.25 -4.79
N LEU A 60 15.33 -11.13 -4.49
CA LEU A 60 16.42 -11.09 -3.50
C LEU A 60 15.94 -11.37 -2.07
N MET A 61 14.72 -10.95 -1.70
CA MET A 61 14.14 -11.29 -0.40
C MET A 61 13.75 -12.76 -0.33
N ALA A 62 13.17 -13.33 -1.39
CA ALA A 62 12.87 -14.76 -1.47
C ALA A 62 14.14 -15.62 -1.38
N GLU A 63 15.21 -15.26 -2.11
CA GLU A 63 16.50 -15.96 -2.05
C GLU A 63 17.08 -15.98 -0.62
N ARG A 64 17.04 -14.84 0.10
CA ARG A 64 17.48 -14.75 1.50
C ARG A 64 16.55 -15.48 2.45
N ALA A 65 15.24 -15.46 2.20
CA ALA A 65 14.25 -16.24 2.94
C ALA A 65 14.37 -17.75 2.71
N GLU A 66 14.96 -18.21 1.61
CA GLU A 66 15.25 -19.63 1.39
C GLU A 66 16.60 -20.04 2.02
N LYS A 67 17.63 -19.20 1.90
CA LYS A 67 19.00 -19.51 2.36
C LYS A 67 19.24 -19.23 3.85
N ASP A 68 18.73 -18.12 4.36
CA ASP A 68 19.05 -17.57 5.67
C ASP A 68 17.85 -17.46 6.63
N SER A 69 16.68 -17.99 6.26
CA SER A 69 15.52 -18.11 7.16
C SER A 69 15.83 -19.04 8.32
N LYS A 70 15.70 -18.51 9.53
CA LYS A 70 15.86 -19.22 10.80
C LYS A 70 14.72 -18.80 11.72
N PRO A 71 14.21 -19.70 12.58
CA PRO A 71 13.29 -19.32 13.65
C PRO A 71 13.92 -18.26 14.55
N ILE A 72 13.18 -17.19 14.82
CA ILE A 72 13.56 -16.08 15.69
C ILE A 72 12.45 -15.81 16.70
N LYS A 73 12.82 -15.26 17.86
CA LYS A 73 11.89 -14.88 18.92
C LYS A 73 11.84 -13.36 19.01
N VAL A 74 10.68 -12.78 18.73
CA VAL A 74 10.45 -11.33 18.81
C VAL A 74 9.81 -11.03 20.16
N THR A 75 10.58 -10.40 21.05
CA THR A 75 10.07 -9.94 22.35
C THR A 75 9.45 -8.55 22.21
N LEU A 76 8.19 -8.43 22.61
CA LEU A 76 7.43 -7.19 22.64
C LEU A 76 7.68 -6.41 23.95
N PRO A 77 7.44 -5.09 24.01
CA PRO A 77 7.68 -4.29 25.21
C PRO A 77 6.76 -4.63 26.39
N ASP A 78 5.69 -5.40 26.17
CA ASP A 78 4.83 -5.97 27.22
C ASP A 78 5.36 -7.31 27.77
N GLY A 79 6.53 -7.77 27.31
CA GLY A 79 7.15 -9.03 27.70
C GLY A 79 6.64 -10.27 26.96
N LYS A 80 5.65 -10.14 26.07
CA LYS A 80 5.22 -11.27 25.23
C LYS A 80 6.30 -11.64 24.21
N VAL A 81 6.43 -12.92 23.92
CA VAL A 81 7.34 -13.44 22.89
C VAL A 81 6.52 -14.01 21.74
N VAL A 82 6.82 -13.56 20.52
CA VAL A 82 6.22 -14.03 19.27
C VAL A 82 7.28 -14.83 18.50
N GLU A 83 6.98 -16.09 18.19
CA GLU A 83 7.81 -16.89 17.28
C GLU A 83 7.62 -16.39 15.83
N ALA A 84 8.72 -16.23 15.11
CA ALA A 84 8.77 -15.67 13.76
C ALA A 84 9.91 -16.31 12.95
N GLU A 85 10.03 -16.00 11.66
CA GLU A 85 11.14 -16.44 10.81
C GLU A 85 11.92 -15.25 10.25
N SER A 86 13.26 -15.28 10.33
CA SER A 86 14.11 -14.24 9.74
C SER A 86 13.91 -14.17 8.22
N TRP A 87 14.01 -12.95 7.67
CA TRP A 87 13.78 -12.63 6.25
C TRP A 87 12.36 -12.86 5.71
N LYS A 88 11.47 -13.52 6.46
CA LYS A 88 10.07 -13.78 6.07
C LYS A 88 9.06 -12.98 6.87
N THR A 89 9.21 -12.91 8.19
CA THR A 89 8.25 -12.21 9.05
C THR A 89 8.49 -10.71 9.05
N THR A 90 7.45 -9.96 8.71
CA THR A 90 7.43 -8.49 8.71
C THR A 90 6.89 -7.94 10.04
N PRO A 91 7.28 -6.71 10.44
CA PRO A 91 6.73 -6.07 11.65
C PRO A 91 5.20 -5.93 11.63
N TYR A 92 4.60 -5.77 10.45
CA TYR A 92 3.14 -5.71 10.29
C TYR A 92 2.46 -7.03 10.62
N GLN A 93 3.02 -8.17 10.20
CA GLN A 93 2.47 -9.49 10.55
C GLN A 93 2.52 -9.76 12.06
N VAL A 94 3.58 -9.32 12.75
CA VAL A 94 3.67 -9.39 14.21
C VAL A 94 2.58 -8.50 14.85
N ALA A 95 2.46 -7.25 14.40
CA ALA A 95 1.49 -6.30 14.93
C ALA A 95 0.03 -6.74 14.73
N ALA A 96 -0.29 -7.37 13.59
CA ALA A 96 -1.64 -7.87 13.29
C ALA A 96 -2.10 -9.02 14.22
N GLY A 97 -1.17 -9.69 14.91
CA GLY A 97 -1.47 -10.70 15.93
C GLY A 97 -1.65 -10.15 17.34
N ILE A 98 -1.41 -8.85 17.57
CA ILE A 98 -1.55 -8.23 18.89
C ILE A 98 -3.02 -7.85 19.12
N ARG A 99 -3.56 -8.26 20.27
CA ARG A 99 -4.90 -7.95 20.76
C ARG A 99 -4.83 -7.38 22.18
#